data_AF-A0A352EX80-F1
#
_entry.id   AF-A0A352EX80-F1
#
_cell.length_a   1.000
_cell.length_b   1.000
_cell.length_c   1.000
_cell.angle_alpha   90.00
_cell.angle_beta   90.00
_cell.angle_gamma   90.00
#
_symmetry.space_group_name_H-M   'P 1'
#
loop_
_entity.id
_entity.type
_entity.pdbx_description
1 polymer ?
#
loop_
_entity_poly.entity_id
_entity_poly.type
_entity_poly.pdbx_seq_one_letter_code
_entity_poly.pdbx_strand_id
1 'polypeptide(L)'
;MKMNELINEIVGVYQKHGWQLRRVLLRPESRAELETGTSSLGGITQEQAELDALWFSRPSHEQREAWELRLVAENPYALFETFEADESEEEREDVRREMEARMREYSKAKVLSAEQ
;
A
#
# COMPACT_ATOMS: atom_id res chain seq x y z
N MET A 1 12.56 -9.82 -11.29
CA MET A 1 11.78 -8.59 -11.49
C MET A 1 12.24 -7.60 -10.44
N LYS A 2 12.51 -6.36 -10.83
CA LYS A 2 12.84 -5.31 -9.85
C LYS A 2 11.57 -4.86 -9.13
N MET A 3 11.69 -4.41 -7.88
CA MET A 3 10.54 -3.93 -7.10
C MET A 3 9.71 -2.86 -7.84
N ASN A 4 10.36 -1.93 -8.56
CA ASN A 4 9.66 -0.88 -9.30
C ASN A 4 8.75 -1.43 -10.42
N GLU A 5 9.19 -2.49 -11.11
CA GLU A 5 8.45 -3.05 -12.24
C GLU A 5 7.17 -3.68 -11.74
N LEU A 6 7.30 -4.48 -10.67
CA LEU A 6 6.19 -5.12 -9.99
C LEU A 6 5.16 -4.09 -9.49
N ILE A 7 5.62 -3.01 -8.84
CA ILE A 7 4.72 -1.94 -8.39
C ILE A 7 4.01 -1.29 -9.57
N ASN A 8 4.72 -0.94 -10.65
CA ASN A 8 4.12 -0.34 -11.83
C ASN A 8 3.10 -1.27 -12.51
N GLU A 9 3.37 -2.56 -12.56
CA GLU A 9 2.42 -3.55 -13.07
C GLU A 9 1.17 -3.65 -12.20
N ILE A 10 1.33 -3.75 -10.88
CA ILE A 10 0.20 -3.78 -9.94
C ILE A 10 -0.62 -2.50 -10.09
N VAL A 11 0.02 -1.34 -10.07
CA VAL A 11 -0.63 -0.03 -10.23
C VAL A 11 -1.38 0.03 -11.56
N GLY A 12 -0.75 -0.39 -12.67
CA GLY A 12 -1.37 -0.41 -13.99
C GLY A 12 -2.60 -1.31 -14.06
N VAL A 13 -2.59 -2.45 -13.36
CA VAL A 13 -3.77 -3.32 -13.22
C VAL A 13 -4.86 -2.64 -12.40
N TYR A 14 -4.51 -2.06 -11.25
CA TYR A 14 -5.44 -1.38 -10.35
C TYR A 14 -6.11 -0.15 -11.01
N GLN A 15 -5.33 0.64 -11.74
CA GLN A 15 -5.83 1.78 -12.51
C GLN A 15 -6.87 1.38 -13.56
N LYS A 16 -6.70 0.22 -14.22
CA LYS A 16 -7.72 -0.33 -15.14
C LYS A 16 -9.04 -0.65 -14.43
N HIS A 17 -9.00 -0.95 -13.14
CA HIS A 17 -10.17 -1.21 -12.30
C HIS A 17 -10.69 0.04 -11.56
N GLY A 18 -10.17 1.24 -11.87
CA GLY A 18 -10.61 2.50 -11.27
C GLY A 18 -10.00 2.79 -9.90
N TRP A 19 -8.98 2.04 -9.50
CA TRP A 19 -8.21 2.31 -8.29
C TRP A 19 -7.04 3.25 -8.58
N GLN A 20 -6.79 4.17 -7.68
CA GLN A 20 -5.72 5.16 -7.80
C GLN A 20 -4.70 4.94 -6.68
N LEU A 21 -3.44 4.77 -7.05
CA LEU A 21 -2.36 4.70 -6.06
C LEU A 21 -2.22 6.06 -5.37
N ARG A 22 -2.40 6.10 -4.06
CA ARG A 22 -2.24 7.32 -3.23
C ARG A 22 -0.86 7.39 -2.60
N ARG A 23 -0.43 6.28 -2.00
CA ARG A 23 0.84 6.19 -1.26
C ARG A 23 1.48 4.83 -1.45
N VAL A 24 2.78 4.79 -1.25
CA VAL A 24 3.58 3.56 -1.32
C VAL A 24 4.35 3.46 -0.02
N LEU A 25 4.14 2.39 0.72
CA LEU A 25 4.89 2.06 1.92
C LEU A 25 6.05 1.17 1.50
N LEU A 26 7.28 1.60 1.72
CA LEU A 26 8.46 0.82 1.36
C LEU A 26 9.42 0.72 2.52
N ARG A 27 10.06 -0.46 2.62
CA ARG A 27 11.22 -0.63 3.48
C ARG A 27 12.35 0.29 3.03
N PRO A 28 13.21 0.79 3.94
CA PRO A 28 14.36 1.61 3.56
C PRO A 28 15.26 0.89 2.54
N GLU A 29 15.39 -0.43 2.65
CA GLU A 29 16.15 -1.28 1.73
C GLU A 29 15.50 -1.33 0.34
N SER A 30 14.20 -1.62 0.27
CA SER A 30 13.43 -1.64 -0.99
C SER A 30 13.36 -0.26 -1.65
N ARG A 31 13.25 0.80 -0.84
CA ARG A 31 13.27 2.19 -1.30
C ARG A 31 14.63 2.54 -1.89
N ALA A 32 15.74 2.14 -1.27
CA ALA A 32 17.07 2.34 -1.84
C ALA A 32 17.24 1.58 -3.17
N GLU A 33 16.70 0.36 -3.28
CA GLU A 33 16.66 -0.37 -4.57
C GLU A 33 15.82 0.38 -5.63
N LEU A 34 14.72 1.00 -5.21
CA LEU A 34 13.85 1.77 -6.08
C LEU A 34 14.49 3.08 -6.55
N GLU A 35 15.13 3.85 -5.66
CA GLU A 35 15.79 5.13 -5.98
C GLU A 35 17.05 4.94 -6.84
N THR A 36 17.71 3.78 -6.74
CA THR A 36 18.82 3.42 -7.63
C THR A 36 18.35 2.93 -9.01
N GLY A 37 17.06 2.62 -9.16
CA GLY A 37 16.42 2.32 -10.43
C GLY A 37 16.08 3.60 -11.21
N THR A 38 16.22 3.55 -12.54
CA THR A 38 15.93 4.68 -13.44
C THR A 38 14.44 5.04 -13.52
N SER A 39 13.57 4.33 -12.80
CA SER A 39 12.11 4.49 -12.83
C SER A 39 11.62 5.02 -11.49
N SER A 40 11.56 6.34 -11.39
CA SER A 40 10.84 7.03 -10.32
C SER A 40 9.36 6.62 -10.37
N LEU A 41 8.72 6.37 -9.23
CA LEU A 41 7.29 6.07 -9.12
C LEU A 41 6.39 7.29 -9.44
N GLY A 42 6.63 7.98 -10.56
CA GLY A 42 5.75 9.03 -11.10
C GLY A 42 5.41 10.19 -10.16
N GLY A 43 6.22 10.45 -9.12
CA GLY A 43 5.93 11.47 -8.11
C GLY A 43 4.90 11.04 -7.05
N ILE A 44 4.56 9.76 -6.95
CA ILE A 44 3.71 9.24 -5.87
C ILE A 44 4.43 9.36 -4.52
N THR A 45 3.68 9.71 -3.48
CA THR A 45 4.17 9.80 -2.10
C THR A 45 4.68 8.44 -1.62
N GLN A 46 5.99 8.35 -1.41
CA GLN A 46 6.65 7.20 -0.81
C GLN A 46 6.82 7.45 0.68
N GLU A 47 6.22 6.62 1.50
CA GLU A 47 6.36 6.64 2.95
C GLU A 47 7.31 5.52 3.38
N GLN A 48 8.13 5.81 4.39
CA GLN A 48 9.03 4.82 4.95
C GLN A 48 8.25 3.91 5.91
N ALA A 49 8.26 2.62 5.65
CA ALA A 49 7.62 1.62 6.49
C ALA A 49 8.55 0.44 6.77
N GLU A 50 8.15 -0.47 7.65
CA GLU A 50 8.85 -1.74 7.91
C GLU A 50 8.42 -2.87 6.95
N LEU A 51 7.57 -2.56 5.98
CA LEU A 51 7.00 -3.51 5.02
C LEU A 51 6.83 -2.83 3.65
N ASP A 52 6.74 -3.64 2.60
CA ASP A 52 6.48 -3.16 1.25
C ASP A 52 4.97 -3.30 0.95
N ALA A 53 4.24 -2.20 0.87
CA ALA A 53 2.81 -2.20 0.58
C ALA A 53 2.38 -0.98 -0.23
N LEU A 54 1.19 -1.08 -0.83
CA LEU A 54 0.62 -0.10 -1.74
C LEU A 54 -0.74 0.34 -1.24
N TRP A 55 -0.93 1.65 -1.08
CA TRP A 55 -2.20 2.25 -0.74
C TRP A 55 -2.95 2.66 -1.99
N PHE A 56 -4.06 1.98 -2.27
CA PHE A 56 -4.97 2.31 -3.33
C PHE A 56 -6.21 2.98 -2.75
N SER A 57 -6.68 4.05 -3.38
CA SER A 57 -8.00 4.64 -3.11
C SER A 57 -8.86 4.50 -4.34
N ARG A 58 -10.15 4.24 -4.15
CA ARG A 58 -11.14 4.25 -5.21
C ARG A 58 -12.35 5.08 -4.78
N PRO A 59 -12.75 6.10 -5.55
CA PRO A 59 -14.00 6.79 -5.30
C PRO A 59 -15.16 5.81 -5.51
N SER A 60 -16.07 5.77 -4.54
CA SER A 60 -17.28 4.95 -4.59
C SER A 60 -18.52 5.83 -4.70
N HIS A 61 -19.68 5.22 -4.96
CA HIS A 61 -20.95 5.92 -5.01
C HIS A 61 -21.27 6.56 -3.64
N GLU A 62 -21.91 7.73 -3.64
CA GLU A 62 -22.29 8.50 -2.43
C GLU A 62 -21.13 9.15 -1.65
N GLN A 63 -20.13 9.71 -2.34
CA GLN A 63 -18.98 10.40 -1.71
C GLN A 63 -18.12 9.52 -0.77
N ARG A 64 -18.33 8.20 -0.77
CA ARG A 64 -17.50 7.25 -0.03
C ARG A 64 -16.20 7.01 -0.77
N GLU A 65 -15.11 6.78 -0.04
CA GLU A 65 -13.80 6.46 -0.60
C GLU A 65 -13.35 5.10 -0.07
N ALA A 66 -13.23 4.12 -0.95
CA ALA A 66 -12.68 2.81 -0.60
C ALA A 66 -11.15 2.88 -0.62
N TRP A 67 -10.51 2.45 0.46
CA TRP A 67 -9.07 2.35 0.57
C TRP A 67 -8.64 0.90 0.72
N GLU A 68 -7.60 0.52 0.00
CA GLU A 68 -7.04 -0.81 0.05
C GLU A 68 -5.54 -0.70 0.28
N LEU A 69 -5.07 -1.31 1.36
CA LEU A 69 -3.65 -1.50 1.63
C LEU A 69 -3.27 -2.90 1.17
N ARG A 70 -2.44 -2.99 0.14
CA ARG A 70 -1.99 -4.26 -0.43
C ARG A 70 -0.53 -4.51 -0.15
N LEU A 71 -0.23 -5.62 0.53
CA LEU A 71 1.11 -6.10 0.80
C LEU A 71 1.77 -6.63 -0.48
N VAL A 72 2.99 -6.18 -0.72
CA VAL A 72 3.86 -6.62 -1.81
C VAL A 72 4.83 -7.68 -1.26
N ALA A 73 4.32 -8.91 -1.14
CA ALA A 73 5.09 -10.06 -0.66
C ALA A 73 4.70 -11.33 -1.44
N GLU A 74 5.46 -12.42 -1.25
CA GLU A 74 5.16 -13.73 -1.83
C GLU A 74 3.75 -14.22 -1.48
N ASN A 75 3.28 -13.89 -0.27
CA ASN A 75 1.92 -14.10 0.16
C ASN A 75 1.12 -12.80 0.00
N PRO A 76 0.25 -12.67 -1.03
CA PRO A 76 -0.55 -11.48 -1.21
C PRO A 76 -1.55 -11.35 -0.07
N TYR A 77 -1.44 -10.27 0.69
CA TYR A 77 -2.38 -9.91 1.74
C TYR A 77 -2.86 -8.48 1.49
N ALA A 78 -4.18 -8.27 1.55
CA ALA A 78 -4.76 -6.95 1.36
C ALA A 78 -5.77 -6.67 2.46
N LEU A 79 -5.71 -5.47 3.01
CA LEU A 79 -6.71 -4.92 3.91
C LEU A 79 -7.54 -3.93 3.12
N PHE A 80 -8.86 -4.03 3.24
CA PHE A 80 -9.80 -3.15 2.56
C PHE A 80 -10.65 -2.45 3.60
N GLU A 81 -10.81 -1.14 3.46
CA GLU A 81 -11.62 -0.31 4.33
C GLU A 81 -12.40 0.70 3.50
N THR A 82 -13.60 1.05 3.92
CA THR A 82 -14.41 2.05 3.21
C THR A 82 -14.66 3.23 4.13
N PHE A 83 -14.21 4.40 3.68
CA PHE A 83 -14.47 5.64 4.39
C PHE A 83 -15.76 6.29 3.91
N GLU A 84 -16.59 6.70 4.86
CA GLU A 84 -17.79 7.46 4.63
C GLU A 84 -17.47 8.95 4.38
N ALA A 85 -18.38 9.64 3.70
CA ALA A 85 -18.19 11.05 3.37
C ALA A 85 -18.14 11.97 4.60
N ASP A 86 -18.80 11.55 5.69
CA ASP A 86 -18.89 12.28 6.96
C ASP A 86 -17.63 12.09 7.83
N GLU A 87 -16.82 11.07 7.56
CA GLU A 87 -15.58 10.84 8.31
C GLU A 87 -14.56 11.93 8.03
N SER A 88 -14.03 12.50 9.10
CA SER A 88 -13.01 13.55 9.05
C SER A 88 -11.65 12.99 8.59
N GLU A 89 -10.78 13.84 8.05
CA GLU A 89 -9.44 13.39 7.62
C GLU A 89 -8.63 12.79 8.78
N GLU A 90 -8.82 13.29 10.00
CA GLU A 90 -8.21 12.74 11.22
C GLU A 90 -8.66 11.30 11.50
N GLU A 91 -9.95 10.99 11.36
CA GLU A 91 -10.48 9.62 11.53
C GLU A 91 -9.96 8.69 10.45
N ARG A 92 -9.95 9.16 9.19
CA ARG A 92 -9.39 8.40 8.08
C ARG A 92 -7.92 8.11 8.27
N GLU A 93 -7.15 9.05 8.80
CA GLU A 93 -5.74 8.84 9.10
C GLU A 93 -5.53 7.86 10.26
N ASP A 94 -6.35 7.91 11.30
CA ASP A 94 -6.28 6.96 12.41
C ASP A 94 -6.49 5.52 11.95
N VAL A 95 -7.55 5.28 11.16
CA VAL A 95 -7.86 3.97 10.58
C VAL A 95 -6.76 3.52 9.61
N ARG A 96 -6.17 4.42 8.81
CA ARG A 96 -5.02 4.07 7.97
C ARG A 96 -3.84 3.60 8.81
N ARG A 97 -3.51 4.31 9.91
CA ARG A 97 -2.45 3.89 10.83
C ARG A 97 -2.76 2.54 11.47
N GLU A 98 -4.01 2.27 11.83
CA GLU A 98 -4.43 0.95 12.33
C GLU A 98 -4.25 -0.15 11.29
N MET A 99 -4.65 0.08 10.03
CA MET A 99 -4.47 -0.87 8.94
C MET A 99 -2.99 -1.17 8.69
N GLU A 100 -2.15 -0.14 8.71
CA GLU A 100 -0.69 -0.29 8.58
C GLU A 100 -0.10 -1.10 9.75
N ALA A 101 -0.54 -0.82 10.98
CA ALA A 101 -0.13 -1.57 12.16
C ALA A 101 -0.53 -3.05 12.03
N ARG A 102 -1.77 -3.35 11.65
CA ARG A 102 -2.25 -4.74 11.44
C ARG A 102 -1.46 -5.45 10.34
N MET A 103 -1.19 -4.79 9.22
CA MET A 103 -0.41 -5.37 8.13
C MET A 103 1.04 -5.63 8.55
N ARG A 104 1.63 -4.72 9.33
CA ARG A 104 2.97 -4.88 9.91
C ARG A 104 3.02 -6.07 10.84
N GLU A 105 2.04 -6.21 11.73
CA GLU A 105 1.95 -7.37 12.62
C GLU A 105 1.81 -8.67 11.84
N TYR A 106 0.97 -8.71 10.80
CA TYR A 106 0.84 -9.85 9.91
C TYR A 106 2.17 -10.20 9.22
N SER A 107 2.85 -9.21 8.66
CA SER A 107 4.15 -9.39 8.00
C SER A 107 5.19 -9.92 8.98
N LYS A 108 5.25 -9.39 10.20
CA LYS A 108 6.18 -9.85 11.25
C LYS A 108 5.88 -11.28 11.70
N ALA A 109 4.61 -11.60 11.93
CA ALA A 109 4.19 -12.95 12.31
C ALA A 109 4.51 -13.99 11.23
N LYS A 110 4.43 -13.60 9.95
CA LYS A 110 4.78 -14.47 8.82
C LYS A 110 6.27 -14.66 8.64
N VAL A 111 7.09 -13.62 8.79
CA VAL A 111 8.56 -13.76 8.81
C VAL A 111 8.98 -14.76 9.89
N LEU A 112 8.43 -14.62 11.10
CA LEU A 112 8.70 -15.53 12.22
C LEU A 112 8.24 -16.98 11.98
N SER A 113 7.22 -17.18 11.13
CA SER A 113 6.73 -18.53 10.78
C SER A 113 7.49 -19.17 9.62
N ALA A 114 8.19 -18.38 8.79
CA ALA A 114 8.99 -18.87 7.67
C ALA A 114 10.39 -19.33 8.09
N GLU A 115 10.84 -18.97 9.29
CA GLU A 115 12.15 -19.34 9.87
C GLU A 115 12.10 -20.58 10.79
N GLN A 116 10.99 -21.32 10.85
CA GLN A 116 10.84 -22.52 11.71
C GLN A 116 10.85 -23.85 10.93
#